data_AF-A0A1B2HTC5-F1
#
_entry.id   AF-A0A1B2HTC5-F1
#
_cell.length_a   1.000
_cell.length_b   1.000
_cell.length_c   1.000
_cell.angle_alpha   90.00
_cell.angle_beta   90.00
_cell.angle_gamma   90.00
#
_symmetry.space_group_name_H-M   'P 1'
#
loop_
_entity.id
_entity.type
_entity.pdbx_description
1 polymer ?
#
loop_
_entity_poly.entity_id
_entity_poly.type
_entity_poly.pdbx_seq_one_letter_code
_entity_poly.pdbx_strand_id
1 'polypeptide(L)'
;MRSRLFRRGMAAAVVAAAVATAVIGGGASSTAQPSGLRAFGITADGKIMATFTTDRPGVLDWFREIQGLSGDTAVIGLDHRVQNGLLYLVGNQGGVYTVKTPPQVADVVVTKVSQLTVPLYGTNFGVDFNPAVDRLRITGDTGQNLRHNLGDHTTTEDAFLSTPPALGPARGVTAAAYTNNDLNPDTATTLFDIGTLTDEVLVQSPANNGLLTATGKLTVDAGANAGFDIYSTLSGGKATASTGFATLVASDGSSSLYGVNLLTGAVTSIGRFPIPITDLAVSLTGS
;
A
#
# COMPACT_ATOMS: atom_id res chain seq x y z
N MET A 1 76.60 -4.57 -45.54
CA MET A 1 76.04 -3.22 -45.79
C MET A 1 75.65 -2.62 -44.44
N ARG A 2 76.17 -1.41 -44.13
CA ARG A 2 75.63 -0.27 -43.36
C ARG A 2 74.48 -0.56 -42.34
N SER A 3 74.39 -0.01 -41.13
CA SER A 3 75.08 1.08 -40.44
C SER A 3 74.45 1.30 -39.05
N ARG A 4 75.29 1.55 -38.03
CA ARG A 4 75.22 2.59 -36.97
C ARG A 4 73.90 3.04 -36.31
N LEU A 5 73.97 3.02 -34.95
CA LEU A 5 73.45 3.95 -33.91
C LEU A 5 71.93 4.28 -33.89
N PHE A 6 71.24 4.37 -32.75
CA PHE A 6 71.48 5.26 -31.60
C PHE A 6 70.60 4.81 -30.41
N ARG A 7 71.15 4.82 -29.19
CA ARG A 7 70.37 4.98 -27.96
C ARG A 7 69.82 6.41 -27.91
N ARG A 8 68.51 6.56 -27.71
CA ARG A 8 67.90 7.75 -27.11
C ARG A 8 66.81 7.28 -26.14
N GLY A 9 67.02 7.54 -24.86
CA GLY A 9 65.94 7.46 -23.87
C GLY A 9 64.96 8.61 -24.11
N MET A 10 63.68 8.34 -23.90
CA MET A 10 62.69 9.38 -23.61
C MET A 10 61.88 8.95 -22.39
N ALA A 11 61.75 9.92 -21.49
CA ALA A 11 61.18 9.82 -20.17
C ALA A 11 59.69 9.42 -20.20
N ALA A 12 59.29 8.72 -19.15
CA ALA A 12 57.89 8.48 -18.82
C ALA A 12 57.17 9.81 -18.57
N ALA A 13 56.06 10.03 -19.27
CA ALA A 13 55.05 11.00 -18.90
C ALA A 13 53.75 10.23 -18.65
N VAL A 14 53.54 9.82 -17.40
CA VAL A 14 52.24 9.35 -16.93
C VAL A 14 51.35 10.59 -16.80
N VAL A 15 50.47 10.80 -17.79
CA VAL A 15 49.40 11.79 -17.66
C VAL A 15 48.34 11.18 -16.75
N ALA A 16 48.42 11.49 -15.46
CA ALA A 16 47.34 11.24 -14.52
C ALA A 16 46.22 12.25 -14.82
N ALA A 17 45.24 11.86 -15.63
CA ALA A 17 44.01 12.62 -15.79
C ALA A 17 43.17 12.44 -14.51
N ALA A 18 43.25 13.40 -13.59
CA ALA A 18 42.32 13.51 -12.48
C ALA A 18 40.96 13.94 -13.05
N VAL A 19 40.08 12.96 -13.28
CA VAL A 19 38.67 13.24 -13.57
C VAL A 19 38.04 13.64 -12.24
N ALA A 20 37.86 14.95 -12.03
CA ALA A 20 37.03 15.46 -10.95
C ALA A 20 35.58 15.08 -11.27
N THR A 21 35.09 13.98 -10.73
CA THR A 21 33.66 13.67 -10.70
C THR A 21 32.99 14.68 -9.77
N ALA A 22 32.35 15.69 -10.36
CA ALA A 22 31.40 16.51 -9.65
C ALA A 22 30.25 15.61 -9.20
N VAL A 23 30.20 15.29 -7.91
CA VAL A 23 29.00 14.75 -7.27
C VAL A 23 28.00 15.90 -7.26
N ILE A 24 27.15 15.94 -8.28
CA ILE A 24 25.93 16.72 -8.21
C ILE A 24 25.10 15.99 -7.15
N GLY A 25 25.15 16.50 -5.92
CA GLY A 25 24.22 16.11 -4.87
C GLY A 25 22.83 16.45 -5.37
N GLY A 26 22.19 15.49 -6.04
CA GLY A 26 20.77 15.51 -6.27
C GLY A 26 20.13 15.43 -4.90
N GLY A 27 19.83 16.59 -4.30
CA GLY A 27 18.90 16.66 -3.19
C GLY A 27 17.65 15.95 -3.67
N ALA A 28 17.34 14.81 -3.05
CA ALA A 28 16.06 14.15 -3.24
C ALA A 28 15.02 15.23 -2.97
N SER A 29 14.38 15.72 -4.03
CA SER A 29 13.23 16.60 -3.90
C SER A 29 12.15 15.71 -3.31
N SER A 30 12.10 15.64 -1.98
CA SER A 30 10.95 15.09 -1.27
C SER A 30 9.81 16.05 -1.60
N THR A 31 9.02 15.72 -2.62
CA THR A 31 7.72 16.35 -2.78
C THR A 31 7.02 16.17 -1.44
N ALA A 32 6.74 17.29 -0.77
CA ALA A 32 6.10 17.24 0.53
C ALA A 32 4.81 16.44 0.39
N GLN A 33 4.61 15.50 1.31
CA GLN A 33 3.41 14.69 1.33
C GLN A 33 2.19 15.59 1.38
N PRO A 34 1.16 15.39 0.54
CA PRO A 34 -0.09 16.12 0.67
C PRO A 34 -0.61 15.98 2.11
N SER A 35 -0.86 17.12 2.75
CA SER A 35 -1.34 17.19 4.12
C SER A 35 -2.86 17.32 4.14
N GLY A 36 -3.47 16.81 5.21
CA GLY A 36 -4.89 17.05 5.48
C GLY A 36 -5.86 16.27 4.61
N LEU A 37 -5.40 15.21 3.94
CA LEU A 37 -6.28 14.36 3.14
C LEU A 37 -7.29 13.66 4.04
N ARG A 38 -8.55 13.63 3.64
CA ARG A 38 -9.59 12.82 4.29
C ARG A 38 -9.21 11.34 4.19
N ALA A 39 -9.23 10.64 5.31
CA ALA A 39 -9.03 9.20 5.36
C ALA A 39 -10.03 8.53 6.29
N PHE A 40 -10.28 7.25 6.04
CA PHE A 40 -11.10 6.38 6.84
C PHE A 40 -10.22 5.25 7.36
N GLY A 41 -10.54 4.72 8.53
CA GLY A 41 -9.83 3.56 9.06
C GLY A 41 -10.73 2.68 9.89
N ILE A 42 -10.32 1.42 10.06
CA ILE A 42 -10.99 0.45 10.91
C ILE A 42 -10.07 0.03 12.05
N THR A 43 -10.69 -0.34 13.16
CA THR A 43 -9.99 -0.83 14.35
C THR A 43 -9.58 -2.29 14.21
N ALA A 44 -8.60 -2.72 15.01
CA ALA A 44 -8.06 -4.08 15.02
C ALA A 44 -9.10 -5.20 15.17
N ASP A 45 -10.21 -4.95 15.88
CA ASP A 45 -11.29 -5.94 16.05
C ASP A 45 -12.31 -5.91 14.89
N GLY A 46 -12.15 -4.99 13.93
CA GLY A 46 -12.98 -4.83 12.76
C GLY A 46 -14.39 -4.33 13.05
N LYS A 47 -14.66 -3.76 14.22
CA LYS A 47 -16.02 -3.36 14.64
C LYS A 47 -16.26 -1.86 14.61
N ILE A 48 -15.21 -1.07 14.81
CA ILE A 48 -15.29 0.40 14.78
C ILE A 48 -14.59 0.90 13.53
N MET A 49 -15.25 1.82 12.84
CA MET A 49 -14.68 2.63 11.79
C MET A 49 -14.55 4.08 12.27
N ALA A 50 -13.55 4.80 11.78
CA ALA A 50 -13.31 6.20 12.06
C ALA A 50 -12.97 6.99 10.80
N THR A 51 -13.08 8.31 10.88
CA THR A 51 -12.47 9.22 9.88
C THR A 51 -11.60 10.25 10.57
N PHE A 52 -10.57 10.68 9.85
CA PHE A 52 -9.57 11.66 10.29
C PHE A 52 -8.99 12.35 9.05
N THR A 53 -8.07 13.29 9.29
CA THR A 53 -7.21 13.84 8.23
C THR A 53 -5.79 13.35 8.39
N THR A 54 -5.10 13.11 7.26
CA THR A 54 -3.76 12.50 7.27
C THR A 54 -2.68 13.37 7.91
N ASP A 55 -2.92 14.65 8.20
CA ASP A 55 -2.03 15.54 8.96
C ASP A 55 -2.24 15.47 10.48
N ARG A 56 -3.41 14.99 10.94
CA ARG A 56 -3.81 15.00 12.36
C ARG A 56 -4.51 13.67 12.75
N PRO A 57 -3.85 12.51 12.59
CA PRO A 57 -4.43 11.20 12.92
C PRO A 57 -4.80 11.05 14.41
N GLY A 58 -4.23 11.88 15.28
CA GLY A 58 -4.57 11.94 16.71
C GLY A 58 -5.96 12.51 17.02
N VAL A 59 -6.63 13.12 16.03
CA VAL A 59 -7.97 13.73 16.17
C VAL A 59 -8.92 13.08 15.18
N LEU A 60 -9.86 12.30 15.68
CA LEU A 60 -10.89 11.65 14.86
C LEU A 60 -12.10 12.59 14.73
N ASP A 61 -12.57 12.83 13.51
CA ASP A 61 -13.78 13.63 13.29
C ASP A 61 -15.02 12.84 13.74
N TRP A 62 -14.99 11.51 13.57
CA TRP A 62 -15.90 10.57 14.19
C TRP A 62 -15.28 9.17 14.29
N PHE A 63 -15.84 8.38 15.19
CA PHE A 63 -15.64 6.94 15.30
C PHE A 63 -17.00 6.30 15.65
N ARG A 64 -17.39 5.25 14.93
CA ARG A 64 -18.71 4.62 15.04
C ARG A 64 -18.60 3.12 14.89
N GLU A 65 -19.47 2.39 15.57
CA GLU A 65 -19.65 0.97 15.32
C GLU A 65 -20.19 0.75 13.90
N ILE A 66 -19.72 -0.33 13.28
CA ILE A 66 -20.14 -0.78 11.95
C ILE A 66 -21.41 -1.61 12.12
N GLN A 67 -22.50 -1.16 11.51
CA GLN A 67 -23.81 -1.81 11.58
C GLN A 67 -24.21 -2.40 10.22
N GLY A 68 -24.92 -3.54 10.22
CA GLY A 68 -25.46 -4.15 9.00
C GLY A 68 -24.63 -5.28 8.39
N LEU A 69 -23.58 -5.76 9.09
CA LEU A 69 -22.87 -6.97 8.70
C LEU A 69 -23.84 -8.17 8.68
N SER A 70 -23.70 -9.03 7.68
CA SER A 70 -24.57 -10.19 7.45
C SER A 70 -23.76 -11.43 7.12
N GLY A 71 -23.65 -12.33 8.12
CA GLY A 71 -22.79 -13.52 8.09
C GLY A 71 -21.35 -13.23 8.54
N ASP A 72 -20.89 -11.99 8.42
CA ASP A 72 -19.61 -11.51 8.94
C ASP A 72 -19.79 -10.91 10.35
N THR A 73 -18.75 -10.95 11.17
CA THR A 73 -18.76 -10.40 12.54
C THR A 73 -17.75 -9.27 12.75
N ALA A 74 -16.85 -9.08 11.79
CA ALA A 74 -15.80 -8.08 11.80
C ALA A 74 -15.41 -7.74 10.35
N VAL A 75 -14.90 -6.53 10.14
CA VAL A 75 -14.28 -6.09 8.88
C VAL A 75 -12.78 -6.36 8.94
N ILE A 76 -12.22 -6.86 7.83
CA ILE A 76 -10.79 -7.16 7.69
C ILE A 76 -10.03 -6.14 6.85
N GLY A 77 -10.72 -5.33 6.05
CA GLY A 77 -10.11 -4.23 5.31
C GLY A 77 -11.11 -3.36 4.56
N LEU A 78 -10.63 -2.22 4.05
CA LEU A 78 -11.43 -1.22 3.35
C LEU A 78 -10.67 -0.54 2.21
N ASP A 79 -11.38 -0.18 1.13
CA ASP A 79 -10.82 0.67 0.07
C ASP A 79 -11.92 1.31 -0.80
N HIS A 80 -11.58 2.41 -1.49
CA HIS A 80 -12.42 3.06 -2.47
C HIS A 80 -12.32 2.40 -3.85
N ARG A 81 -13.47 2.03 -4.41
CA ARG A 81 -13.54 1.57 -5.79
C ARG A 81 -13.62 2.76 -6.75
N VAL A 82 -12.54 3.02 -7.49
CA VAL A 82 -12.43 4.18 -8.40
C VAL A 82 -13.54 4.22 -9.46
N GLN A 83 -14.06 3.08 -9.92
CA GLN A 83 -15.09 2.99 -10.96
C GLN A 83 -16.44 3.61 -10.56
N ASN A 84 -16.74 3.69 -9.26
CA ASN A 84 -17.99 4.30 -8.78
C ASN A 84 -17.79 5.28 -7.62
N GLY A 85 -16.56 5.45 -7.14
CA GLY A 85 -16.20 6.35 -6.05
C GLY A 85 -16.75 5.95 -4.68
N LEU A 86 -17.30 4.74 -4.53
CA LEU A 86 -17.82 4.28 -3.25
C LEU A 86 -16.71 3.64 -2.43
N LEU A 87 -16.80 3.82 -1.10
CA LEU A 87 -16.02 3.07 -0.14
C LEU A 87 -16.62 1.68 0.08
N TYR A 88 -15.75 0.67 0.08
CA TYR A 88 -16.10 -0.72 0.28
C TYR A 88 -15.37 -1.30 1.50
N LEU A 89 -16.00 -2.28 2.14
CA LEU A 89 -15.41 -3.10 3.21
C LEU A 89 -15.44 -4.57 2.82
N VAL A 90 -14.48 -5.34 3.34
CA VAL A 90 -14.48 -6.81 3.29
C VAL A 90 -14.63 -7.36 4.71
N GLY A 91 -15.58 -8.25 4.91
CA GLY A 91 -15.83 -8.92 6.18
C GLY A 91 -14.99 -10.19 6.37
N ASN A 92 -14.87 -10.63 7.62
CA ASN A 92 -14.07 -11.80 8.03
C ASN A 92 -14.60 -13.16 7.57
N GLN A 93 -15.80 -13.21 6.96
CA GLN A 93 -16.35 -14.37 6.26
C GLN A 93 -16.47 -14.11 4.74
N GLY A 94 -15.79 -13.07 4.24
CA GLY A 94 -15.72 -12.73 2.82
C GLY A 94 -16.93 -11.95 2.30
N GLY A 95 -17.80 -11.41 3.15
CA GLY A 95 -18.81 -10.48 2.66
C GLY A 95 -18.16 -9.21 2.12
N VAL A 96 -18.62 -8.72 0.97
CA VAL A 96 -18.17 -7.44 0.41
C VAL A 96 -19.32 -6.44 0.51
N TYR A 97 -19.03 -5.27 1.06
CA TYR A 97 -20.04 -4.30 1.47
C TYR A 97 -19.76 -2.92 0.88
N THR A 98 -20.81 -2.18 0.54
CA THR A 98 -20.73 -0.72 0.41
C THR A 98 -21.06 -0.04 1.73
N VAL A 99 -20.57 1.19 1.91
CA VAL A 99 -20.68 1.93 3.19
C VAL A 99 -21.41 3.25 3.01
N LYS A 100 -22.23 3.61 4.01
CA LYS A 100 -22.66 4.99 4.26
C LYS A 100 -22.07 5.45 5.59
N THR A 101 -21.56 6.67 5.65
CA THR A 101 -20.85 7.21 6.82
C THR A 101 -21.45 8.54 7.29
N PRO A 102 -21.13 9.00 8.50
CA PRO A 102 -21.39 10.38 8.88
C PRO A 102 -20.69 11.38 7.93
N PRO A 103 -21.29 12.55 7.68
CA PRO A 103 -22.58 13.02 8.22
C PRO A 103 -23.82 12.58 7.41
N GLN A 104 -23.68 11.77 6.37
CA GLN A 104 -24.78 11.36 5.49
C GLN A 104 -25.83 10.51 6.25
N VAL A 105 -25.35 9.73 7.22
CA VAL A 105 -26.12 8.94 8.19
C VAL A 105 -25.50 9.11 9.58
N ALA A 106 -26.23 8.80 10.65
CA ALA A 106 -25.73 9.02 12.02
C ALA A 106 -24.59 8.06 12.44
N ASP A 107 -24.65 6.82 11.92
CA ASP A 107 -23.74 5.72 12.20
C ASP A 107 -23.14 5.17 10.90
N VAL A 108 -22.12 4.31 11.01
CA VAL A 108 -21.58 3.59 9.86
C VAL A 108 -22.50 2.41 9.54
N VAL A 109 -23.14 2.47 8.37
CA VAL A 109 -24.10 1.45 7.93
C VAL A 109 -23.57 0.81 6.65
N VAL A 110 -23.46 -0.52 6.67
CA VAL A 110 -22.96 -1.31 5.56
C VAL A 110 -24.08 -2.08 4.87
N THR A 111 -23.95 -2.30 3.57
CA THR A 111 -24.88 -3.13 2.78
C THR A 111 -24.09 -4.17 2.02
N LYS A 112 -24.38 -5.46 2.24
CA LYS A 112 -23.71 -6.56 1.54
C LYS A 112 -24.11 -6.53 0.07
N VAL A 113 -23.12 -6.47 -0.81
CA VAL A 113 -23.30 -6.39 -2.27
C VAL A 113 -22.64 -7.55 -3.01
N SER A 114 -21.74 -8.28 -2.37
CA SER A 114 -21.12 -9.48 -2.92
C SER A 114 -20.62 -10.40 -1.81
N GLN A 115 -20.11 -11.56 -2.20
CA GLN A 115 -19.54 -12.57 -1.32
C GLN A 115 -18.32 -13.19 -2.01
N LEU A 116 -17.20 -13.31 -1.29
CA LEU A 116 -16.07 -14.08 -1.77
C LEU A 116 -16.47 -15.55 -1.90
N THR A 117 -16.15 -16.14 -3.04
CA THR A 117 -16.43 -17.57 -3.35
C THR A 117 -15.26 -18.49 -2.97
N VAL A 118 -14.13 -17.90 -2.60
CA VAL A 118 -12.97 -18.58 -1.99
C VAL A 118 -12.88 -18.10 -0.54
N PRO A 119 -12.74 -19.01 0.45
CA PRO A 119 -12.62 -18.63 1.85
C PRO A 119 -11.28 -17.92 2.14
N LEU A 120 -11.29 -17.09 3.17
CA LEU A 120 -10.10 -16.42 3.68
C LEU A 120 -9.29 -17.38 4.56
N TYR A 121 -7.97 -17.34 4.44
CA TYR A 121 -7.03 -18.08 5.30
C TYR A 121 -6.11 -17.09 6.01
N GLY A 122 -5.99 -17.22 7.33
CA GLY A 122 -5.16 -16.33 8.13
C GLY A 122 -5.96 -15.35 8.98
N THR A 123 -5.28 -14.30 9.46
CA THR A 123 -5.86 -13.36 10.43
C THR A 123 -5.74 -11.89 10.02
N ASN A 124 -4.69 -11.52 9.29
CA ASN A 124 -4.44 -10.15 8.85
C ASN A 124 -4.38 -10.10 7.32
N PHE A 125 -4.99 -9.07 6.73
CA PHE A 125 -5.23 -8.99 5.30
C PHE A 125 -5.08 -7.56 4.79
N GLY A 126 -4.52 -7.42 3.57
CA GLY A 126 -4.60 -6.19 2.79
C GLY A 126 -5.78 -6.26 1.82
N VAL A 127 -6.47 -5.15 1.61
CA VAL A 127 -7.65 -5.07 0.73
C VAL A 127 -7.55 -3.79 -0.11
N ASP A 128 -7.57 -3.91 -1.44
CA ASP A 128 -7.44 -2.74 -2.32
C ASP A 128 -8.04 -2.98 -3.72
N PHE A 129 -8.62 -1.95 -4.34
CA PHE A 129 -9.13 -2.00 -5.70
C PHE A 129 -8.04 -1.62 -6.70
N ASN A 130 -7.82 -2.49 -7.68
CA ASN A 130 -7.07 -2.08 -8.87
C ASN A 130 -7.94 -1.20 -9.78
N PRO A 131 -7.62 0.10 -9.97
CA PRO A 131 -8.43 0.99 -10.77
C PRO A 131 -8.40 0.69 -12.27
N ALA A 132 -7.34 0.07 -12.79
CA ALA A 132 -7.24 -0.23 -14.21
C ALA A 132 -8.05 -1.46 -14.64
N VAL A 133 -8.11 -2.51 -13.80
CA VAL A 133 -8.81 -3.76 -14.14
C VAL A 133 -10.11 -3.96 -13.38
N ASP A 134 -10.48 -3.04 -12.49
CA ASP A 134 -11.70 -3.09 -11.67
C ASP A 134 -11.83 -4.43 -10.91
N ARG A 135 -10.79 -4.75 -10.13
CA ARG A 135 -10.75 -5.96 -9.31
C ARG A 135 -10.32 -5.62 -7.89
N LEU A 136 -11.00 -6.24 -6.93
CA LEU A 136 -10.64 -6.18 -5.52
C LEU A 136 -9.55 -7.23 -5.26
N ARG A 137 -8.38 -6.79 -4.82
CA ARG A 137 -7.28 -7.62 -4.35
C ARG A 137 -7.46 -7.85 -2.85
N ILE A 138 -7.22 -9.09 -2.41
CA ILE A 138 -7.08 -9.42 -1.00
C ILE A 138 -5.78 -10.21 -0.83
N THR A 139 -4.83 -9.69 -0.06
CA THR A 139 -3.60 -10.40 0.35
C THR A 139 -3.70 -10.77 1.82
N GLY A 140 -2.95 -11.77 2.29
CA GLY A 140 -3.04 -12.22 3.68
C GLY A 140 -1.73 -12.73 4.27
N ASP A 141 -1.67 -12.72 5.62
CA ASP A 141 -0.52 -13.14 6.42
C ASP A 141 -0.06 -14.59 6.15
N THR A 142 -0.91 -15.45 5.60
CA THR A 142 -0.54 -16.81 5.18
C THR A 142 0.02 -16.92 3.76
N GLY A 143 0.16 -15.80 3.06
CA GLY A 143 0.55 -15.73 1.65
C GLY A 143 -0.62 -15.92 0.68
N GLN A 144 -1.86 -15.78 1.16
CA GLN A 144 -3.04 -15.86 0.30
C GLN A 144 -3.08 -14.64 -0.63
N ASN A 145 -3.54 -14.86 -1.87
CA ASN A 145 -3.60 -13.83 -2.90
C ASN A 145 -4.89 -14.00 -3.70
N LEU A 146 -5.93 -13.27 -3.34
CA LEU A 146 -7.24 -13.36 -3.97
C LEU A 146 -7.50 -12.16 -4.87
N ARG A 147 -8.26 -12.41 -5.94
CA ARG A 147 -8.79 -11.37 -6.82
C ARG A 147 -10.28 -11.59 -7.02
N HIS A 148 -11.08 -10.66 -6.51
CA HIS A 148 -12.54 -10.70 -6.62
C HIS A 148 -13.04 -9.76 -7.71
N ASN A 149 -14.02 -10.24 -8.47
CA ASN A 149 -14.72 -9.48 -9.49
C ASN A 149 -16.14 -9.18 -9.03
N LEU A 150 -16.42 -7.90 -8.76
CA LEU A 150 -17.77 -7.46 -8.38
C LEU A 150 -18.79 -7.54 -9.53
N GLY A 151 -18.34 -7.59 -10.79
CA GLY A 151 -19.23 -7.63 -11.96
C GLY A 151 -19.88 -9.00 -12.20
N ASP A 152 -19.23 -10.09 -11.77
CA ASP A 152 -19.76 -11.46 -11.89
C ASP A 152 -19.82 -12.22 -10.55
N HIS A 153 -19.43 -11.56 -9.45
CA HIS A 153 -19.42 -12.10 -8.08
C HIS A 153 -18.53 -13.34 -7.91
N THR A 154 -17.44 -13.45 -8.67
CA THR A 154 -16.47 -14.55 -8.55
C THR A 154 -15.17 -14.12 -7.89
N THR A 155 -14.53 -15.05 -7.18
CA THR A 155 -13.19 -14.88 -6.58
C THR A 155 -12.25 -15.88 -7.22
N THR A 156 -11.13 -15.39 -7.72
CA THR A 156 -10.00 -16.22 -8.14
C THR A 156 -8.97 -16.25 -7.03
N GLU A 157 -8.52 -17.44 -6.64
CA GLU A 157 -7.28 -17.60 -5.88
C GLU A 157 -6.12 -17.65 -6.85
N ASP A 158 -5.33 -16.58 -6.89
CA ASP A 158 -4.14 -16.46 -7.72
C ASP A 158 -2.97 -17.26 -7.07
N ALA A 159 -1.79 -17.26 -7.70
CA ALA A 159 -0.63 -17.90 -7.09
C ALA A 159 -0.29 -17.25 -5.73
N PHE A 160 0.12 -18.07 -4.76
CA PHE A 160 0.48 -17.61 -3.43
C PHE A 160 1.59 -16.55 -3.49
N LEU A 161 1.55 -15.62 -2.54
CA LEU A 161 2.58 -14.60 -2.39
C LEU A 161 3.93 -15.27 -2.09
N SER A 162 4.99 -14.89 -2.79
CA SER A 162 6.30 -15.52 -2.68
C SER A 162 7.43 -14.53 -2.91
N THR A 163 8.55 -14.74 -2.23
CA THR A 163 9.77 -13.92 -2.33
C THR A 163 10.95 -14.77 -2.83
N PRO A 164 11.00 -15.16 -4.13
CA PRO A 164 12.11 -15.94 -4.65
C PRO A 164 13.48 -15.32 -4.33
N PRO A 165 14.49 -16.13 -3.99
CA PRO A 165 14.54 -17.59 -4.11
C PRO A 165 13.97 -18.36 -2.90
N ALA A 166 13.35 -17.68 -1.92
CA ALA A 166 12.73 -18.37 -0.79
C ALA A 166 11.65 -19.35 -1.28
N LEU A 167 11.60 -20.52 -0.66
CA LEU A 167 10.66 -21.57 -1.04
C LEU A 167 9.35 -21.43 -0.25
N GLY A 168 8.23 -21.61 -0.95
CA GLY A 168 6.89 -21.59 -0.36
C GLY A 168 6.30 -20.18 -0.18
N PRO A 169 5.12 -20.09 0.48
CA PRO A 169 4.43 -18.82 0.65
C PRO A 169 5.19 -17.86 1.57
N ALA A 170 5.32 -16.61 1.12
CA ALA A 170 5.66 -15.47 1.95
C ALA A 170 4.62 -15.33 3.06
N ARG A 171 5.10 -15.00 4.26
CA ARG A 171 4.25 -14.83 5.44
C ARG A 171 4.30 -13.37 5.88
N GLY A 172 3.22 -12.92 6.53
CA GLY A 172 3.13 -11.56 7.05
C GLY A 172 3.12 -10.49 5.96
N VAL A 173 2.44 -10.74 4.84
CA VAL A 173 2.14 -9.69 3.85
C VAL A 173 0.70 -9.27 4.10
N THR A 174 0.51 -8.19 4.87
CA THR A 174 -0.77 -7.91 5.53
C THR A 174 -1.39 -6.60 5.11
N ALA A 175 -0.78 -5.87 4.18
CA ALA A 175 -1.36 -4.67 3.58
C ALA A 175 -0.94 -4.59 2.12
N ALA A 176 -1.80 -4.05 1.27
CA ALA A 176 -1.58 -3.93 -0.17
C ALA A 176 -2.26 -2.67 -0.69
N ALA A 177 -1.66 -2.00 -1.68
CA ALA A 177 -2.22 -0.80 -2.29
C ALA A 177 -1.76 -0.63 -3.74
N TYR A 178 -2.68 -0.28 -4.64
CA TYR A 178 -2.38 0.06 -6.02
C TYR A 178 -2.09 1.55 -6.20
N THR A 179 -1.11 1.88 -7.04
CA THR A 179 -0.88 3.26 -7.50
C THR A 179 -1.92 3.67 -8.56
N ASN A 180 -2.03 4.99 -8.79
CA ASN A 180 -2.76 5.60 -9.92
C ASN A 180 -4.26 5.35 -9.88
N ASN A 181 -4.89 5.82 -8.80
CA ASN A 181 -6.33 5.81 -8.57
C ASN A 181 -7.06 6.81 -9.50
N ASP A 182 -7.07 6.49 -10.79
CA ASP A 182 -7.78 7.18 -11.87
C ASP A 182 -8.41 6.18 -12.86
N LEU A 183 -9.15 6.67 -13.85
CA LEU A 183 -9.75 5.85 -14.92
C LEU A 183 -9.14 6.15 -16.29
N ASN A 184 -7.92 6.71 -16.31
CA ASN A 184 -7.28 7.08 -17.56
C ASN A 184 -6.70 5.82 -18.23
N PRO A 185 -6.98 5.53 -19.52
CA PRO A 185 -6.46 4.34 -20.17
C PRO A 185 -4.93 4.36 -20.40
N ASP A 186 -4.29 5.53 -20.27
CA ASP A 186 -2.84 5.70 -20.44
C ASP A 186 -2.05 5.54 -19.14
N THR A 187 -2.69 5.22 -18.01
CA THR A 187 -2.06 4.98 -16.71
C THR A 187 -2.16 3.51 -16.35
N ALA A 188 -1.00 2.90 -16.08
CA ALA A 188 -0.92 1.55 -15.54
C ALA A 188 -0.85 1.59 -14.01
N THR A 189 -1.22 0.50 -13.35
CA THR A 189 -1.16 0.38 -11.88
C THR A 189 0.02 -0.49 -11.47
N THR A 190 0.64 -0.16 -10.34
CA THR A 190 1.64 -0.99 -9.67
C THR A 190 1.08 -1.37 -8.30
N LEU A 191 1.16 -2.65 -7.95
CA LEU A 191 0.79 -3.13 -6.61
C LEU A 191 2.00 -3.05 -5.69
N PHE A 192 1.83 -2.42 -4.55
CA PHE A 192 2.78 -2.44 -3.46
C PHE A 192 2.16 -3.10 -2.23
N ASP A 193 3.00 -3.75 -1.42
CA ASP A 193 2.58 -4.43 -0.21
C ASP A 193 3.47 -4.03 0.98
N ILE A 194 2.95 -4.26 2.19
CA ILE A 194 3.72 -4.21 3.43
C ILE A 194 3.95 -5.63 3.92
N GLY A 195 5.22 -6.03 3.96
CA GLY A 195 5.67 -7.23 4.65
C GLY A 195 5.95 -6.90 6.11
N THR A 196 4.99 -7.18 7.01
CA THR A 196 5.14 -6.92 8.46
C THR A 196 6.15 -7.84 9.13
N LEU A 197 6.31 -9.09 8.67
CA LEU A 197 7.34 -9.98 9.21
C LEU A 197 8.75 -9.67 8.71
N THR A 198 8.88 -8.99 7.58
CA THR A 198 10.18 -8.66 6.98
C THR A 198 10.56 -7.19 7.15
N ASP A 199 9.65 -6.36 7.67
CA ASP A 199 9.74 -4.91 7.70
C ASP A 199 10.10 -4.33 6.33
N GLU A 200 9.31 -4.66 5.31
CA GLU A 200 9.58 -4.25 3.93
C GLU A 200 8.36 -3.61 3.26
N VAL A 201 8.64 -2.62 2.41
CA VAL A 201 7.76 -2.34 1.27
C VAL A 201 8.16 -3.26 0.13
N LEU A 202 7.18 -3.92 -0.44
CA LEU A 202 7.33 -4.89 -1.52
C LEU A 202 6.59 -4.37 -2.75
N VAL A 203 7.09 -4.71 -3.94
CA VAL A 203 6.32 -4.61 -5.19
C VAL A 203 5.86 -6.00 -5.58
N GLN A 204 4.57 -6.16 -5.91
CA GLN A 204 4.01 -7.42 -6.38
C GLN A 204 3.80 -7.40 -7.90
N SER A 205 4.75 -7.99 -8.63
CA SER A 205 4.76 -7.94 -10.09
C SER A 205 5.33 -9.22 -10.73
N PRO A 206 4.54 -9.96 -11.55
CA PRO A 206 3.11 -9.75 -11.81
C PRO A 206 2.23 -10.07 -10.60
N ALA A 207 1.16 -9.27 -10.38
CA ALA A 207 0.27 -9.44 -9.23
C ALA A 207 -0.34 -10.86 -9.13
N ASN A 208 -0.83 -11.41 -10.24
CA ASN A 208 -1.48 -12.72 -10.23
C ASN A 208 -0.48 -13.89 -10.08
N ASN A 209 0.81 -13.64 -10.28
CA ASN A 209 1.87 -14.62 -10.02
C ASN A 209 2.35 -14.59 -8.57
N GLY A 210 1.86 -13.64 -7.75
CA GLY A 210 2.23 -13.50 -6.35
C GLY A 210 3.72 -13.21 -6.12
N LEU A 211 4.45 -12.72 -7.13
CA LEU A 211 5.88 -12.48 -7.01
C LEU A 211 6.15 -11.15 -6.31
N LEU A 212 6.80 -11.21 -5.16
CA LEU A 212 7.16 -10.07 -4.33
C LEU A 212 8.65 -9.76 -4.48
N THR A 213 8.98 -8.49 -4.63
CA THR A 213 10.35 -7.97 -4.59
C THR A 213 10.42 -6.79 -3.64
N ALA A 214 11.36 -6.79 -2.70
CA ALA A 214 11.53 -5.68 -1.79
C ALA A 214 12.00 -4.42 -2.52
N THR A 215 11.35 -3.29 -2.25
CA THR A 215 11.84 -1.97 -2.67
C THR A 215 12.72 -1.35 -1.59
N GLY A 216 12.43 -1.64 -0.32
CA GLY A 216 13.32 -1.33 0.79
C GLY A 216 12.68 -1.62 2.15
N LYS A 217 13.43 -1.33 3.22
CA LYS A 217 13.04 -1.63 4.59
C LYS A 217 12.21 -0.50 5.21
N LEU A 218 11.21 -0.87 6.01
CA LEU A 218 10.59 0.04 6.96
C LEU A 218 11.66 0.50 7.96
N THR A 219 11.57 1.76 8.38
CA THR A 219 12.46 2.35 9.41
C THR A 219 11.97 2.08 10.84
N VAL A 220 10.93 1.25 10.98
CA VAL A 220 10.31 0.82 12.23
C VAL A 220 10.01 -0.68 12.14
N ASP A 221 9.93 -1.33 13.30
CA ASP A 221 9.51 -2.73 13.45
C ASP A 221 7.96 -2.78 13.46
N ALA A 222 7.38 -3.39 12.43
CA ALA A 222 5.94 -3.50 12.27
C ALA A 222 5.40 -4.73 13.01
N GLY A 223 4.35 -4.52 13.79
CA GLY A 223 3.55 -5.59 14.35
C GLY A 223 2.83 -6.40 13.26
N ALA A 224 2.16 -7.48 13.68
CA ALA A 224 1.57 -8.45 12.75
C ALA A 224 0.48 -7.90 11.83
N ASN A 225 -0.09 -6.73 12.11
CA ASN A 225 -1.13 -6.11 11.29
C ASN A 225 -0.71 -4.71 10.83
N ALA A 226 -1.11 -4.34 9.63
CA ALA A 226 -0.84 -3.06 9.01
C ALA A 226 -1.93 -2.73 7.99
N GLY A 227 -2.14 -1.45 7.77
CA GLY A 227 -2.95 -0.90 6.68
C GLY A 227 -2.09 -0.15 5.70
N PHE A 228 -2.51 -0.10 4.45
CA PHE A 228 -1.74 0.60 3.42
C PHE A 228 -2.65 1.09 2.31
N ASP A 229 -2.50 2.36 1.94
CA ASP A 229 -3.19 2.95 0.81
C ASP A 229 -2.27 3.96 0.10
N ILE A 230 -2.48 4.15 -1.20
CA ILE A 230 -1.74 5.06 -2.06
C ILE A 230 -2.68 6.10 -2.67
N TYR A 231 -2.60 7.31 -2.12
CA TYR A 231 -3.31 8.45 -2.69
C TYR A 231 -2.68 8.88 -4.02
N SER A 232 -3.51 9.21 -5.00
CA SER A 232 -3.08 9.70 -6.32
C SER A 232 -3.44 11.17 -6.51
N THR A 233 -2.45 12.01 -6.77
CA THR A 233 -2.70 13.40 -7.22
C THR A 233 -3.06 13.37 -8.69
N LEU A 234 -4.23 13.91 -9.06
CA LEU A 234 -4.72 13.92 -10.43
C LEU A 234 -4.59 15.32 -11.07
N SER A 235 -4.25 15.36 -12.35
CA SER A 235 -4.35 16.54 -13.21
C SER A 235 -5.07 16.17 -14.50
N GLY A 236 -6.18 16.84 -14.81
CA GLY A 236 -7.00 16.50 -15.98
C GLY A 236 -7.55 15.07 -15.97
N GLY A 237 -7.80 14.50 -14.79
CA GLY A 237 -8.26 13.11 -14.64
C GLY A 237 -7.19 12.03 -14.82
N LYS A 238 -5.90 12.42 -14.87
CA LYS A 238 -4.75 11.52 -14.97
C LYS A 238 -3.85 11.67 -13.75
N ALA A 239 -3.40 10.55 -13.17
CA ALA A 239 -2.47 10.55 -12.06
C ALA A 239 -1.12 11.15 -12.47
N THR A 240 -0.61 12.05 -11.64
CA THR A 240 0.68 12.73 -11.83
C THR A 240 1.64 12.47 -10.69
N ALA A 241 1.14 12.05 -9.53
CA ALA A 241 1.94 11.62 -8.39
C ALA A 241 1.19 10.60 -7.53
N SER A 242 1.94 9.73 -6.86
CA SER A 242 1.44 8.76 -5.88
C SER A 242 2.06 9.03 -4.52
N THR A 243 1.29 8.88 -3.46
CA THR A 243 1.72 9.09 -2.08
C THR A 243 1.24 7.94 -1.22
N GLY A 244 2.17 7.18 -0.63
CA GLY A 244 1.83 6.06 0.26
C GLY A 244 1.57 6.50 1.69
N PHE A 245 0.56 5.90 2.31
CA PHE A 245 0.23 6.03 3.72
C PHE A 245 0.05 4.64 4.33
N ALA A 246 0.63 4.41 5.51
CA ALA A 246 0.44 3.15 6.22
C ALA A 246 -0.02 3.37 7.66
N THR A 247 -0.91 2.51 8.15
CA THR A 247 -1.06 2.31 9.59
C THR A 247 -0.13 1.18 10.00
N LEU A 248 0.76 1.43 10.95
CA LEU A 248 1.65 0.40 11.49
C LEU A 248 1.38 0.24 12.98
N VAL A 249 1.22 -1.01 13.41
CA VAL A 249 1.00 -1.39 14.80
C VAL A 249 2.35 -1.64 15.46
N ALA A 250 2.60 -1.05 16.63
CA ALA A 250 3.79 -1.32 17.43
C ALA A 250 3.57 -2.54 18.34
N SER A 251 4.64 -3.06 18.93
CA SER A 251 4.60 -4.22 19.83
C SER A 251 3.74 -4.03 21.09
N ASP A 252 3.48 -2.77 21.49
CA ASP A 252 2.57 -2.43 22.60
C ASP A 252 1.09 -2.39 22.18
N GLY A 253 0.78 -2.73 20.91
CA GLY A 253 -0.55 -2.72 20.34
C GLY A 253 -1.04 -1.33 19.92
N SER A 254 -0.23 -0.28 20.09
CA SER A 254 -0.57 1.05 19.61
C SER A 254 -0.37 1.17 18.10
N SER A 255 -1.22 1.94 17.43
CA SER A 255 -1.13 2.18 16.00
C SER A 255 -0.79 3.64 15.70
N SER A 256 0.06 3.87 14.70
CA SER A 256 0.39 5.21 14.20
C SER A 256 0.26 5.28 12.67
N LEU A 257 -0.04 6.46 12.16
CA LEU A 257 -0.04 6.76 10.73
C LEU A 257 1.36 7.18 10.30
N TYR A 258 1.79 6.63 9.17
CA TYR A 258 3.07 6.92 8.54
C TYR A 258 2.87 7.36 7.10
N GLY A 259 3.71 8.28 6.64
CA GLY A 259 4.02 8.44 5.24
C GLY A 259 5.00 7.38 4.77
N VAL A 260 4.81 6.82 3.58
CA VAL A 260 5.62 5.70 3.07
C VAL A 260 6.31 6.11 1.77
N ASN A 261 7.62 5.95 1.72
CA ASN A 261 8.36 6.00 0.46
C ASN A 261 8.30 4.64 -0.23
N LEU A 262 7.53 4.56 -1.32
CA LEU A 262 7.26 3.32 -2.06
C LEU A 262 8.51 2.63 -2.60
N LEU A 263 9.58 3.39 -2.90
CA LEU A 263 10.78 2.88 -3.57
C LEU A 263 11.95 2.64 -2.63
N THR A 264 11.93 3.18 -1.41
CA THR A 264 13.01 2.99 -0.42
C THR A 264 12.54 2.26 0.84
N GLY A 265 11.23 2.09 1.02
CA GLY A 265 10.62 1.54 2.23
C GLY A 265 10.62 2.48 3.44
N ALA A 266 11.34 3.61 3.37
CA ALA A 266 11.45 4.51 4.51
C ALA A 266 10.09 5.08 4.90
N VAL A 267 9.77 5.01 6.19
CA VAL A 267 8.54 5.57 6.75
C VAL A 267 8.81 6.82 7.58
N THR A 268 7.90 7.78 7.51
CA THR A 268 7.92 9.02 8.30
C THR A 268 6.69 9.06 9.19
N SER A 269 6.87 9.07 10.51
CA SER A 269 5.76 9.14 11.46
C SER A 269 5.00 10.45 11.29
N ILE A 270 3.68 10.36 11.10
CA ILE A 270 2.79 11.53 11.06
C ILE A 270 2.13 11.74 12.43
N GLY A 271 1.65 10.66 13.05
CA GLY A 271 1.12 10.73 14.40
C GLY A 271 0.44 9.45 14.86
N ARG A 272 0.30 9.34 16.18
CA ARG A 272 -0.36 8.20 16.84
C ARG A 272 -1.88 8.37 16.82
N PHE A 273 -2.60 7.29 16.58
CA PHE A 273 -4.06 7.26 16.68
C PHE A 273 -4.52 7.17 18.15
N PRO A 274 -5.68 7.73 18.51
CA PRO A 274 -6.24 7.60 19.85
C PRO A 274 -6.90 6.23 20.10
N ILE A 275 -7.15 5.44 19.06
CA ILE A 275 -7.69 4.07 19.07
C ILE A 275 -6.86 3.19 18.11
N PRO A 276 -6.86 1.84 18.25
CA PRO A 276 -6.00 0.96 17.45
C PRO A 276 -6.52 0.80 16.01
N ILE A 277 -6.30 1.79 15.15
CA ILE A 277 -6.60 1.74 13.71
C ILE A 277 -5.54 0.88 13.01
N THR A 278 -5.96 -0.18 12.35
CA THR A 278 -5.07 -1.17 11.72
C THR A 278 -5.26 -1.32 10.23
N ASP A 279 -6.25 -0.66 9.65
CA ASP A 279 -6.34 -0.48 8.20
C ASP A 279 -6.85 0.93 7.86
N LEU A 280 -6.51 1.43 6.66
CA LEU A 280 -6.96 2.74 6.19
C LEU A 280 -7.30 2.77 4.69
N ALA A 281 -8.16 3.71 4.32
CA ALA A 281 -8.35 4.14 2.94
C ALA A 281 -8.47 5.67 2.89
N VAL A 282 -7.68 6.31 2.05
CA VAL A 282 -7.69 7.75 1.76
C VAL A 282 -8.79 8.03 0.73
N SER A 283 -9.54 9.12 0.94
CA SER A 283 -10.54 9.60 -0.01
C SER A 283 -9.90 9.85 -1.38
N LEU A 284 -10.54 9.37 -2.44
CA LEU A 284 -10.05 9.55 -3.82
C LEU A 284 -9.83 11.01 -4.20
N THR A 285 -10.58 11.94 -3.61
CA THR A 285 -10.46 13.38 -3.86
C THR A 285 -9.64 14.12 -2.80
N GLY A 286 -9.23 13.42 -1.74
CA GLY A 286 -8.55 14.00 -0.59
C GLY A 286 -9.45 14.81 0.36
N SER A 287 -10.75 14.90 0.11
CA SER A 287 -11.72 15.70 0.90
C SER A 287 -12.80 14.83 1.53
#